data_AF-A0A8J6KZE3-F1
#
_entry.id   AF-A0A8J6KZE3-F1
#
_cell.length_a   1.000
_cell.length_b   1.000
_cell.length_c   1.000
_cell.angle_alpha   90.00
_cell.angle_beta   90.00
_cell.angle_gamma   90.00
#
_symmetry.space_group_name_H-M   'P 1'
#
loop_
_entity.id
_entity.type
_entity.pdbx_description
1 polymer ?
#
loop_
_entity_poly.entity_id
_entity_poly.type
_entity_poly.pdbx_seq_one_letter_code
_entity_poly.pdbx_strand_id
1 'polypeptide(L)'
;MKHNVALISPTVLKENGILFARMTQEAGEFMVTFPYGYHAGFNQGFNCAEAINFATPRCDYGKVATQCSCGAAKVSFPVDIFVCTLQPERSEMMRSERQETLDSLEVTSRSGQELTLGNLNTGSKDIYFDL
;
A
#
# COMPACT_ATOMS: atom_id res chain seq x y z
N MET A 1 0.80 6.20 8.45
CA MET A 1 1.87 5.28 8.95
C MET A 1 2.47 4.52 7.76
N LYS A 2 3.53 5.05 7.12
CA LYS A 2 4.11 4.47 5.88
C LYS A 2 5.61 4.14 5.97
N HIS A 3 6.29 4.50 7.06
CA HIS A 3 7.73 4.24 7.24
C HIS A 3 8.06 2.90 7.91
N ASN A 4 7.04 2.14 8.32
CA ASN A 4 7.22 0.87 9.02
C ASN A 4 8.16 0.93 10.24
N VAL A 5 8.03 1.99 11.05
CA VAL A 5 8.84 2.20 12.27
C VAL A 5 8.02 2.20 13.56
N ALA A 6 6.70 2.16 13.46
CA ALA A 6 5.81 2.24 14.61
C ALA A 6 5.51 0.83 15.12
N LEU A 7 5.95 0.54 16.34
CA LEU A 7 5.59 -0.67 17.07
C LEU A 7 4.61 -0.30 18.18
N ILE A 8 3.42 -0.89 18.15
CA ILE A 8 2.36 -0.63 19.13
C ILE A 8 2.00 -1.96 19.79
N SER A 9 2.00 -1.99 21.12
CA SER A 9 1.68 -3.22 21.84
C SER A 9 0.18 -3.54 21.76
N PRO A 10 -0.22 -4.82 21.73
CA PRO A 10 -1.63 -5.23 21.75
C PRO A 10 -2.41 -4.68 22.95
N THR A 11 -1.73 -4.48 24.08
CA THR A 11 -2.33 -3.90 25.30
C THR A 11 -2.79 -2.46 25.03
N VAL A 12 -1.93 -1.63 24.42
CA VAL A 12 -2.27 -0.24 24.09
C VAL A 12 -3.44 -0.19 23.10
N LEU A 13 -3.47 -1.09 22.12
CA LEU A 13 -4.56 -1.17 21.14
C LEU A 13 -5.89 -1.50 21.82
N LYS A 14 -5.88 -2.49 22.72
CA LYS A 14 -7.06 -2.90 23.49
C LYS A 14 -7.56 -1.78 24.41
N GLU A 15 -6.65 -1.09 25.10
CA GLU A 15 -6.98 0.04 25.98
C GLU A 15 -7.62 1.20 25.23
N ASN A 16 -7.27 1.38 23.95
CA ASN A 16 -7.86 2.40 23.08
C ASN A 16 -9.07 1.89 22.27
N GLY A 17 -9.59 0.69 22.59
CA GLY A 17 -10.79 0.14 21.94
C GLY A 17 -10.58 -0.23 20.47
N ILE A 18 -9.33 -0.41 20.03
CA ILE A 18 -9.01 -0.83 18.66
C ILE A 18 -9.20 -2.35 18.59
N LEU A 19 -10.03 -2.79 17.65
CA LEU A 19 -10.25 -4.21 17.38
C LEU A 19 -9.05 -4.76 16.61
N PHE A 20 -8.55 -5.91 17.01
CA PHE A 20 -7.46 -6.57 16.30
C PHE A 20 -7.54 -8.09 16.43
N ALA A 21 -6.96 -8.78 15.45
CA ALA A 21 -6.77 -10.23 15.48
C ALA A 21 -5.29 -10.58 15.63
N ARG A 22 -5.00 -11.82 16.04
CA ARG A 22 -3.64 -12.35 16.15
C ARG A 22 -3.57 -13.72 15.52
N MET A 23 -2.52 -13.97 14.78
CA MET A 23 -2.24 -15.29 14.21
C MET A 23 -0.74 -15.56 14.15
N THR A 24 -0.40 -16.85 14.25
CA THR A 24 0.97 -17.35 14.07
C THR A 24 1.02 -18.05 12.73
N GLN A 25 1.94 -17.62 11.86
CA GLN A 25 2.21 -18.29 10.59
C GLN A 25 3.29 -19.36 10.79
N GLU A 26 2.97 -20.60 10.47
CA GLU A 26 3.90 -21.72 10.51
C GLU A 26 4.62 -21.95 9.17
N ALA A 27 5.65 -22.79 9.18
CA ALA A 27 6.38 -23.11 7.97
C ALA A 27 5.51 -23.85 6.95
N GLY A 28 5.44 -23.31 5.72
CA GLY A 28 4.62 -23.87 4.64
C GLY A 28 3.25 -23.21 4.51
N GLU A 29 2.90 -22.29 5.40
CA GLU A 29 1.65 -21.53 5.33
C GLU A 29 1.80 -20.23 4.55
N PHE A 30 0.70 -19.78 3.95
CA PHE A 30 0.61 -18.48 3.28
C PHE A 30 -0.19 -17.49 4.13
N MET A 31 0.27 -16.25 4.12
CA MET A 31 -0.42 -15.11 4.70
C MET A 31 -0.87 -14.17 3.60
N VAL A 32 -2.11 -13.69 3.68
CA VAL A 32 -2.66 -12.73 2.72
C VAL A 32 -3.16 -11.52 3.48
N THR A 33 -2.59 -10.35 3.19
CA THR A 33 -3.03 -9.08 3.74
C THR A 33 -3.92 -8.37 2.71
N PHE A 34 -5.08 -7.89 3.16
CA PHE A 34 -6.03 -7.21 2.28
C PHE A 34 -5.70 -5.71 2.18
N PRO A 35 -6.15 -5.03 1.11
CA PRO A 35 -5.98 -3.59 0.98
C PRO A 35 -6.49 -2.86 2.23
N TYR A 36 -5.69 -1.93 2.76
CA TYR A 36 -5.96 -1.18 3.99
C TYR A 36 -5.99 -2.01 5.30
N GLY A 37 -5.72 -3.31 5.26
CA GLY A 37 -5.49 -4.11 6.48
C GLY A 37 -4.14 -3.73 7.08
N TYR A 38 -4.15 -3.06 8.23
CA TYR A 38 -2.93 -2.77 8.97
C TYR A 38 -2.43 -4.03 9.62
N HIS A 39 -1.14 -4.31 9.50
CA HIS A 39 -0.54 -5.46 10.11
C HIS A 39 0.83 -5.12 10.69
N ALA A 40 1.16 -5.71 11.83
CA ALA A 40 2.45 -5.56 12.49
C ALA A 40 2.92 -6.92 12.98
N GLY A 41 4.23 -7.10 13.18
CA GLY A 41 4.70 -8.41 13.61
C GLY A 41 6.13 -8.56 14.08
N PHE A 42 6.45 -9.78 14.48
CA PHE A 42 7.79 -10.18 14.89
C PHE A 42 8.05 -11.66 14.59
N ASN A 43 9.32 -12.03 14.55
CA ASN A 43 9.74 -13.40 14.25
C ASN A 43 10.06 -14.12 15.56
N GLN A 44 9.70 -15.40 15.67
CA GLN A 44 10.04 -16.21 16.84
C GLN A 44 11.52 -16.67 16.86
N GLY A 45 12.20 -16.60 15.71
CA GLY A 45 13.56 -17.07 15.53
C GLY A 45 14.03 -16.90 14.08
N PHE A 46 15.11 -17.59 13.73
CA PHE A 46 15.65 -17.58 12.37
C PHE A 46 14.68 -18.22 11.38
N ASN A 47 14.38 -17.55 10.27
CA ASN A 47 13.46 -18.04 9.25
C ASN A 47 13.72 -17.38 7.88
N CYS A 48 12.94 -17.78 6.88
CA CYS A 48 12.93 -17.19 5.54
C CYS A 48 11.48 -17.13 5.05
N ALA A 49 11.03 -15.94 4.65
CA ALA A 49 9.75 -15.75 3.96
C ALA A 49 9.98 -15.01 2.65
N GLU A 50 9.08 -15.25 1.71
CA GLU A 50 8.92 -14.48 0.50
C GLU A 50 7.55 -13.81 0.53
N ALA A 51 7.49 -12.56 0.07
CA ALA A 51 6.26 -11.80 -0.02
C ALA A 51 6.23 -11.03 -1.34
N ILE A 52 5.04 -10.95 -1.92
CA ILE A 52 4.77 -10.14 -3.11
C ILE A 52 3.45 -9.40 -2.92
N ASN A 53 3.39 -8.17 -3.42
CA ASN A 53 2.12 -7.46 -3.55
C ASN A 53 1.46 -7.87 -4.86
N PHE A 54 0.18 -8.24 -4.79
CA PHE A 54 -0.64 -8.52 -5.96
C PHE A 54 -1.89 -7.65 -5.94
N ALA A 55 -2.54 -7.53 -7.10
CA ALA A 55 -3.76 -6.76 -7.26
C ALA A 55 -4.89 -7.65 -7.77
N THR A 56 -6.11 -7.36 -7.35
CA THR A 56 -7.33 -7.89 -7.96
C THR A 56 -8.00 -6.77 -8.77
N PRO A 57 -8.97 -7.08 -9.66
CA PRO A 57 -9.70 -6.05 -10.40
C PRO A 57 -10.39 -4.99 -9.53
N ARG A 58 -10.54 -5.20 -8.22
CA ARG A 58 -11.04 -4.22 -7.26
C ARG A 58 -9.92 -3.23 -6.88
N CYS A 59 -9.54 -2.36 -7.80
CA CYS A 59 -8.41 -1.42 -7.63
C CYS A 59 -8.77 -0.08 -6.97
N ASP A 60 -9.99 0.10 -6.47
CA ASP A 60 -10.48 1.39 -5.94
C ASP A 60 -9.63 1.91 -4.77
N TYR A 61 -9.08 1.00 -3.96
CA TYR A 61 -8.18 1.30 -2.84
C TYR A 61 -6.90 2.02 -3.26
N GLY A 62 -6.36 1.71 -4.45
CA GLY A 62 -5.15 2.34 -4.97
C GLY A 62 -5.34 3.83 -5.25
N LYS A 63 -6.53 4.22 -5.72
CA LYS A 63 -6.84 5.62 -6.09
C LYS A 63 -6.79 6.56 -4.90
N VAL A 64 -7.27 6.09 -3.76
CA VAL A 64 -7.39 6.89 -2.53
C VAL A 64 -6.24 6.63 -1.54
N ALA A 65 -5.24 5.83 -1.93
CA ALA A 65 -4.10 5.49 -1.10
C ALA A 65 -3.28 6.72 -0.71
N THR A 66 -3.27 7.05 0.57
CA THR A 66 -2.43 8.12 1.11
C THR A 66 -0.96 7.78 0.91
N GLN A 67 -0.20 8.67 0.27
CA GLN A 67 1.25 8.58 0.13
C GLN A 67 1.95 9.38 1.24
N CYS A 68 3.17 9.00 1.66
CA CYS A 68 3.95 9.95 2.45
C CYS A 68 4.36 11.11 1.56
N SER A 69 4.31 12.31 2.13
CA SER A 69 4.88 13.53 1.54
C SER A 69 6.38 13.69 1.80
N CYS A 70 6.99 12.72 2.48
CA CYS A 70 8.33 12.81 3.01
C CYS A 70 9.29 11.85 2.28
N GLY A 71 10.50 12.33 2.00
CA GLY A 71 11.55 11.54 1.33
C GLY A 71 11.24 11.17 -0.13
N ALA A 72 12.28 10.83 -0.88
CA ALA A 72 12.17 10.39 -2.28
C ALA A 72 11.87 8.87 -2.40
N ALA A 73 12.17 8.09 -1.36
CA ALA A 73 11.97 6.64 -1.35
C ALA A 73 10.50 6.29 -1.06
N LYS A 74 9.63 6.43 -2.08
CA LYS A 74 8.23 6.03 -2.05
C LYS A 74 7.90 5.11 -3.22
N VAL A 75 7.03 4.13 -2.99
CA VAL A 75 6.47 3.31 -4.06
C VAL A 75 5.21 3.99 -4.55
N SER A 76 5.22 4.40 -5.83
CA SER A 76 4.06 4.97 -6.52
C SER A 76 3.97 4.35 -7.90
N PHE A 77 2.76 3.99 -8.30
CA PHE A 77 2.47 3.50 -9.65
C PHE A 77 1.22 4.20 -10.16
N PRO A 78 1.11 4.41 -11.49
CA PRO A 78 -0.07 5.02 -12.09
C PRO A 78 -1.26 4.06 -12.00
N VAL A 79 -2.07 4.21 -10.95
CA VAL A 79 -3.24 3.38 -10.68
C VAL A 79 -4.24 3.42 -11.85
N ASP A 80 -4.29 4.55 -12.55
CA ASP A 80 -5.16 4.76 -13.71
C ASP A 80 -4.97 3.69 -14.79
N ILE A 81 -3.74 3.20 -15.01
CA ILE A 81 -3.47 2.15 -16.00
C ILE A 81 -4.21 0.85 -15.64
N PHE A 82 -4.24 0.50 -14.36
CA PHE A 82 -4.93 -0.70 -13.88
C PHE A 82 -6.45 -0.56 -13.99
N VAL A 83 -6.97 0.64 -13.71
CA VAL A 83 -8.40 0.95 -13.87
C VAL A 83 -8.80 0.85 -15.34
N CYS A 84 -8.01 1.49 -16.22
CA CYS A 84 -8.19 1.47 -17.68
C CYS A 84 -8.20 0.06 -18.27
N THR A 85 -7.40 -0.84 -17.70
CA THR A 85 -7.19 -2.19 -18.25
C THR A 85 -8.15 -3.21 -17.63
N LEU A 86 -8.43 -3.13 -16.33
CA LEU A 86 -9.20 -4.12 -15.58
C LEU A 86 -10.67 -3.71 -15.37
N GLN A 87 -11.00 -2.43 -15.58
CA GLN A 87 -12.34 -1.87 -15.40
C GLN A 87 -12.69 -0.87 -16.54
N PRO A 88 -12.84 -1.33 -17.80
CA PRO A 88 -13.00 -0.44 -18.96
C PRO A 88 -14.23 0.49 -18.86
N GLU A 89 -15.37 -0.01 -18.39
CA GLU A 89 -16.61 0.76 -18.24
C GLU A 89 -16.44 1.96 -17.27
N ARG A 90 -15.73 1.75 -16.15
CA ARG A 90 -15.45 2.84 -15.17
C ARG A 90 -14.40 3.82 -15.66
N SER A 91 -13.58 3.41 -16.62
CA SER A 91 -12.48 4.21 -17.15
C SER A 91 -12.95 5.29 -18.11
N GLU A 92 -14.04 5.04 -18.82
CA GLU A 92 -14.67 6.02 -19.72
C GLU A 92 -15.27 7.19 -18.93
N MET A 93 -15.97 6.90 -17.83
CA MET A 93 -16.47 7.94 -16.91
C MET A 93 -15.33 8.78 -16.32
N MET A 94 -14.26 8.15 -15.83
CA MET A 94 -13.12 8.88 -15.25
C MET A 94 -12.34 9.71 -16.27
N ARG A 95 -12.25 9.28 -17.55
CA ARG A 95 -11.63 10.08 -18.61
C ARG A 95 -12.44 11.34 -18.92
N SER A 96 -13.77 11.25 -18.90
CA SER A 96 -14.64 12.41 -19.12
C SER A 96 -14.48 13.47 -18.02
N GLU A 97 -14.49 13.06 -16.74
CA GLU A 97 -14.29 13.96 -15.60
C GLU A 97 -12.87 14.54 -15.54
N ARG A 98 -11.86 13.76 -15.97
CA ARG A 98 -10.47 14.21 -16.01
C ARG A 98 -10.21 15.22 -17.13
N GLN A 99 -10.88 15.09 -18.28
CA GLN A 99 -10.73 16.06 -19.37
C GLN A 99 -11.26 17.44 -18.96
N GLU A 100 -12.41 17.47 -18.28
CA GLU A 100 -13.01 18.72 -17.76
C GLU A 100 -12.10 19.41 -16.73
N THR A 101 -11.37 18.64 -15.93
CA THR A 101 -10.45 19.17 -14.91
C THR A 101 -9.08 19.57 -15.47
N LEU A 102 -8.57 18.88 -16.50
CA LEU A 102 -7.28 19.18 -17.12
C LEU A 102 -7.30 20.48 -17.92
N ASP A 103 -8.41 20.75 -18.62
CA ASP A 103 -8.65 22.02 -19.31
C ASP A 103 -8.63 23.22 -18.34
N SER A 104 -8.85 22.96 -17.04
CA SER A 104 -8.83 23.98 -15.98
C SER A 104 -7.43 24.18 -15.34
N LEU A 105 -6.47 23.26 -15.54
CA LEU A 105 -5.18 23.23 -14.82
C LEU A 105 -3.95 23.54 -15.69
N GLU A 106 -4.06 23.47 -17.03
CA GLU A 106 -2.98 23.85 -17.96
C GLU A 106 -2.53 25.32 -17.86
N VAL A 107 -3.25 26.15 -17.10
CA VAL A 107 -2.93 27.57 -16.88
C VAL A 107 -1.70 27.78 -15.98
N THR A 108 -1.27 26.80 -15.16
CA THR A 108 -0.63 27.21 -13.90
C THR A 108 0.87 26.96 -13.63
N SER A 109 1.60 25.95 -14.14
CA SER A 109 3.07 25.92 -13.83
C SER A 109 3.86 24.79 -14.47
N ARG A 110 4.95 25.17 -15.16
CA ARG A 110 5.99 24.31 -15.76
C ARG A 110 7.10 23.94 -14.76
N SER A 111 7.43 22.64 -14.78
CA SER A 111 8.75 21.98 -14.59
C SER A 111 9.52 22.06 -13.27
N GLY A 112 9.64 20.91 -12.59
CA GLY A 112 10.82 20.49 -11.84
C GLY A 112 10.97 18.97 -11.95
N GLN A 113 12.18 18.45 -12.12
CA GLN A 113 12.46 17.00 -12.13
C GLN A 113 13.61 16.61 -11.19
N GLU A 114 13.48 15.38 -10.72
CA GLU A 114 14.08 14.67 -9.58
C GLU A 114 15.24 13.75 -10.02
N LEU A 115 16.06 13.28 -9.08
CA LEU A 115 17.03 12.20 -9.32
C LEU A 115 16.88 11.02 -8.35
N THR A 116 16.88 9.87 -9.00
CA THR A 116 17.09 8.44 -8.68
C THR A 116 17.85 8.05 -7.40
N LEU A 117 17.55 6.83 -6.86
CA LEU A 117 18.35 5.60 -7.08
C LEU A 117 17.85 4.43 -6.19
N GLY A 118 17.84 3.20 -6.76
CA GLY A 118 18.55 2.06 -6.15
C GLY A 118 17.84 1.12 -5.18
N ASN A 119 17.54 -0.09 -5.69
CA ASN A 119 17.11 -1.34 -5.04
C ASN A 119 17.92 -1.79 -3.80
N LEU A 120 17.32 -2.66 -2.96
CA LEU A 120 17.76 -4.06 -2.72
C LEU A 120 16.79 -4.86 -1.80
N ASN A 121 16.66 -6.17 -2.07
CA ASN A 121 15.89 -7.23 -1.35
C ASN A 121 16.51 -7.60 0.02
N THR A 122 15.99 -8.44 0.97
CA THR A 122 15.18 -9.70 1.01
C THR A 122 14.62 -9.93 2.46
N GLY A 123 13.53 -10.70 2.66
CA GLY A 123 12.66 -10.76 3.89
C GLY A 123 12.77 -11.93 4.92
N SER A 124 11.77 -12.06 5.83
CA SER A 124 11.62 -12.99 7.00
C SER A 124 10.13 -13.32 7.31
N LYS A 125 9.81 -14.38 8.11
CA LYS A 125 8.43 -14.85 8.48
C LYS A 125 7.92 -14.29 9.80
N ASP A 126 6.68 -13.77 9.81
CA ASP A 126 6.22 -12.80 10.80
C ASP A 126 4.95 -13.25 11.57
N ILE A 127 4.80 -12.78 12.82
CA ILE A 127 3.57 -12.87 13.63
C ILE A 127 2.71 -11.64 13.32
N TYR A 128 1.56 -11.77 12.67
CA TYR A 128 0.78 -10.59 12.27
C TYR A 128 -0.31 -10.20 13.29
N PHE A 129 -0.41 -8.90 13.57
CA PHE A 129 -1.50 -8.23 14.27
C PHE A 129 -2.34 -7.46 13.25
N ASP A 130 -3.46 -8.02 12.79
CA ASP A 130 -4.38 -7.28 11.92
C ASP A 130 -5.16 -6.26 12.75
N LEU A 131 -4.95 -4.97 12.47
CA LEU A 131 -5.54 -3.78 13.10
C LEU A 131 -6.63 -3.13 12.24
#